data_AF-A0A535BGT9-F1
#
_entry.id   AF-A0A535BGT9-F1
#
_cell.length_a   1.000
_cell.length_b   1.000
_cell.length_c   1.000
_cell.angle_alpha   90.00
_cell.angle_beta   90.00
_cell.angle_gamma   90.00
#
_symmetry.space_group_name_H-M   'P 1'
#
loop_
_entity.id
_entity.type
_entity.pdbx_description
1 polymer ?
#
loop_
_entity_poly.entity_id
_entity_poly.type
_entity_poly.pdbx_seq_one_letter_code
_entity_poly.pdbx_strand_id
1 'polypeptide(L)'
;MRTGECLGWLSCFFLLSACAGFQTAGQVQSGRRELLINNPEQALGYFQQAAQSNPNYIFQQELFREGIWTYVGRTQYATGRLQDARQSLERALSVYSDDYLARLYLGLTLARSGDHSRAV
;
A
#
# COMPACT_ATOMS: atom_id res chain seq x y z
N MET A 1 29.37 31.33 -12.81
CA MET A 1 28.27 30.61 -12.13
C MET A 1 28.91 29.59 -11.20
N ARG A 2 28.70 29.73 -9.89
CA ARG A 2 29.50 29.09 -8.82
C ARG A 2 29.07 27.63 -8.61
N THR A 3 30.01 26.71 -8.73
CA THR A 3 29.87 25.26 -8.45
C THR A 3 29.36 24.94 -7.03
N GLY A 4 29.48 25.88 -6.08
CA GLY A 4 28.97 25.72 -4.70
C GLY A 4 27.45 25.83 -4.56
N GLU A 5 26.76 26.51 -5.49
CA GLU A 5 25.30 26.71 -5.40
C GLU A 5 24.53 25.46 -5.86
N CYS A 6 25.08 24.71 -6.83
CA CYS A 6 24.57 23.40 -7.23
C CYS A 6 24.70 22.36 -6.11
N LEU A 7 25.79 22.38 -5.32
CA LEU A 7 25.99 21.44 -4.22
C LEU A 7 25.00 21.67 -3.07
N GLY A 8 24.67 22.93 -2.77
CA GLY A 8 23.66 23.28 -1.76
C GLY A 8 22.25 22.85 -2.16
N TRP A 9 21.89 23.01 -3.43
CA TRP A 9 20.59 22.59 -3.96
C TRP A 9 20.46 21.06 -4.02
N LEU A 10 21.50 20.35 -4.46
CA LEU A 10 21.57 18.88 -4.40
C LEU A 10 21.38 18.37 -2.96
N SER A 11 22.04 19.00 -1.99
CA SER A 11 21.94 18.61 -0.57
C SER A 11 20.54 18.79 0.02
N CYS A 12 19.81 19.85 -0.35
CA CYS A 12 18.42 20.05 0.07
C CYS A 12 17.45 19.03 -0.54
N PHE A 13 17.66 18.60 -1.79
CA PHE A 13 16.83 17.59 -2.44
C PHE A 13 16.95 16.21 -1.78
N PHE A 14 18.16 15.80 -1.35
CA PHE A 14 18.36 14.52 -0.66
C PHE A 14 17.66 14.46 0.71
N LEU A 15 17.61 15.56 1.45
CA LEU A 15 16.97 15.61 2.78
C LEU A 15 15.43 15.51 2.68
N LEU A 16 14.81 16.11 1.67
CA LEU A 16 13.36 16.08 1.48
C LEU A 16 12.84 14.68 1.11
N SER A 17 13.56 13.93 0.27
CA SER A 17 13.17 12.57 -0.12
C SER A 17 13.26 11.57 1.05
N ALA A 18 14.22 11.74 1.96
CA ALA A 18 14.37 10.88 3.13
C ALA A 18 13.18 10.99 4.10
N CYS A 19 12.64 12.20 4.30
CA CYS A 19 11.46 12.43 5.15
C CYS A 19 10.21 11.72 4.63
N ALA A 20 9.98 11.76 3.30
CA ALA A 20 8.83 11.10 2.68
C ALA A 20 8.86 9.57 2.84
N GLY A 21 10.05 8.96 2.73
CA GLY A 21 10.24 7.53 2.97
C GLY A 21 9.93 7.12 4.41
N PHE A 22 10.43 7.88 5.39
CA PHE A 22 10.17 7.62 6.81
C PHE A 22 8.69 7.77 7.17
N GLN A 23 8.02 8.82 6.67
CA GLN A 23 6.60 9.04 6.89
C GLN A 23 5.75 7.89 6.31
N THR A 24 6.05 7.45 5.08
CA THR A 24 5.35 6.32 4.45
C THR A 24 5.49 5.05 5.28
N ALA A 25 6.72 4.74 5.73
CA ALA A 25 6.96 3.56 6.57
C ALA A 25 6.18 3.64 7.89
N GLY A 26 6.12 4.82 8.53
CA GLY A 26 5.33 5.05 9.73
C GLY A 26 3.84 4.80 9.52
N GLN A 27 3.27 5.34 8.43
CA GLN A 27 1.87 5.09 8.06
C GLN A 27 1.58 3.60 7.83
N VAL A 28 2.48 2.88 7.16
CA VAL A 28 2.34 1.43 6.97
C VAL A 28 2.35 0.69 8.30
N GLN A 29 3.24 1.05 9.24
CA GLN A 29 3.23 0.43 10.56
C GLN A 29 1.97 0.73 11.36
N SER A 30 1.46 1.96 11.33
CA SER A 30 0.18 2.32 11.96
C SER A 30 -0.97 1.50 11.37
N GLY A 31 -1.06 1.40 10.04
CA GLY A 31 -2.09 0.58 9.39
C GLY A 31 -2.00 -0.90 9.77
N ARG A 32 -0.78 -1.45 9.88
CA ARG A 32 -0.57 -2.84 10.34
C ARG A 32 -1.03 -3.03 11.78
N ARG A 33 -0.76 -2.07 12.66
CA ARG A 33 -1.22 -2.10 14.04
C ARG A 33 -2.75 -2.08 14.14
N GLU A 34 -3.42 -1.26 13.34
CA GLU A 34 -4.88 -1.23 13.27
C GLU A 34 -5.46 -2.58 12.80
N LEU A 35 -4.84 -3.23 11.80
CA LEU A 35 -5.23 -4.60 11.41
C LEU A 35 -5.04 -5.62 12.55
N LEU A 36 -3.96 -5.51 13.33
CA LEU A 36 -3.70 -6.41 14.47
C LEU A 36 -4.78 -6.32 15.56
N ILE A 37 -5.40 -5.15 15.73
CA ILE A 37 -6.50 -4.95 16.69
C ILE A 37 -7.88 -5.03 16.04
N ASN A 38 -7.96 -5.61 14.83
CA ASN A 38 -9.19 -5.81 14.07
C ASN A 38 -9.97 -4.52 13.76
N ASN A 39 -9.25 -3.46 13.37
CA ASN A 39 -9.81 -2.15 13.01
C ASN A 39 -9.50 -1.80 11.53
N PRO A 40 -10.10 -2.51 10.57
CA PRO A 40 -9.73 -2.38 9.16
C PRO A 40 -10.10 -1.02 8.56
N GLU A 41 -11.14 -0.33 9.05
CA GLU A 41 -11.52 1.00 8.58
C GLU A 41 -10.42 2.04 8.85
N GLN A 42 -9.84 2.06 10.07
CA GLN A 42 -8.72 2.95 10.37
C GLN A 42 -7.45 2.53 9.65
N ALA A 43 -7.19 1.22 9.54
CA ALA A 43 -6.06 0.70 8.78
C ALA A 43 -6.07 1.18 7.33
N LEU A 44 -7.25 1.19 6.69
CA LEU A 44 -7.41 1.63 5.30
C LEU A 44 -6.96 3.08 5.14
N GLY A 45 -7.32 3.97 6.07
CA GLY A 45 -6.91 5.37 6.04
C GLY A 45 -5.39 5.53 6.06
N TYR A 46 -4.70 4.81 6.94
CA TYR A 46 -3.23 4.84 6.99
C TYR A 46 -2.59 4.33 5.70
N PHE A 47 -3.07 3.21 5.15
CA PHE A 47 -2.51 2.67 3.91
C PHE A 47 -2.78 3.55 2.69
N GLN A 48 -3.93 4.23 2.64
CA GLN A 48 -4.23 5.21 1.59
C GLN A 48 -3.29 6.41 1.66
N GLN A 49 -3.01 6.94 2.86
CA GLN A 49 -2.03 8.03 3.02
C GLN A 49 -0.63 7.60 2.59
N ALA A 50 -0.22 6.37 2.92
CA ALA A 50 1.05 5.81 2.47
C ALA A 50 1.09 5.65 0.94
N ALA A 51 0.00 5.17 0.33
CA ALA A 51 -0.10 5.03 -1.13
C ALA A 51 -0.08 6.38 -1.86
N GLN A 52 -0.64 7.43 -1.26
CA GLN A 52 -0.56 8.80 -1.78
C GLN A 52 0.87 9.34 -1.70
N SER A 53 1.57 9.07 -0.59
CA SER A 53 2.94 9.55 -0.35
C SER A 53 3.96 8.81 -1.22
N ASN A 54 3.80 7.49 -1.36
CA ASN A 54 4.67 6.65 -2.19
C ASN A 54 3.85 5.48 -2.79
N PRO A 55 3.32 5.64 -4.01
CA PRO A 55 2.47 4.63 -4.64
C PRO A 55 3.22 3.36 -5.04
N ASN A 56 4.56 3.36 -5.02
CA ASN A 56 5.40 2.23 -5.35
C ASN A 56 6.13 1.67 -4.11
N TYR A 57 5.70 2.06 -2.90
CA TYR A 57 6.27 1.55 -1.67
C TYR A 57 6.10 0.04 -1.58
N ILE A 58 7.21 -0.65 -1.31
CA ILE A 58 7.27 -2.08 -1.07
C ILE A 58 7.77 -2.29 0.36
N PHE A 59 6.95 -2.95 1.16
CA PHE A 59 7.35 -3.46 2.45
C PHE A 59 8.01 -4.82 2.26
N GLN A 60 9.19 -5.01 2.86
CA GLN A 60 9.92 -6.27 2.83
C GLN A 60 10.23 -6.68 4.26
N GLN A 61 9.71 -7.85 4.67
CA GLN A 61 10.04 -8.51 5.93
C GLN A 61 10.31 -9.98 5.64
N GLU A 62 11.57 -10.40 5.76
CA GLU A 62 12.03 -11.78 5.59
C GLU A 62 11.36 -12.47 4.38
N LEU A 63 10.31 -13.26 4.64
CA LEU A 63 9.59 -14.11 3.69
C LEU A 63 8.50 -13.39 2.89
N PHE A 64 8.10 -12.18 3.28
CA PHE A 64 7.00 -11.46 2.65
C PHE A 64 7.47 -10.13 2.05
N ARG A 65 7.07 -9.92 0.79
CA ARG A 65 7.26 -8.68 0.06
C ARG A 65 5.91 -8.22 -0.43
N GLU A 66 5.41 -7.14 0.16
CA GLU A 66 4.07 -6.62 -0.06
C GLU A 66 4.15 -5.19 -0.59
N GLY A 67 3.53 -4.93 -1.73
CA GLY A 67 3.32 -3.57 -2.21
C GLY A 67 2.31 -2.82 -1.32
N ILE A 68 2.37 -1.49 -1.30
CA ILE A 68 1.39 -0.69 -0.55
C ILE A 68 -0.06 -0.97 -0.99
N TRP A 69 -0.27 -1.22 -2.28
CA TRP A 69 -1.59 -1.56 -2.82
C TRP A 69 -2.11 -2.93 -2.35
N THR A 70 -1.22 -3.83 -1.92
CA THR A 70 -1.60 -5.10 -1.27
C THR A 70 -2.25 -4.84 0.08
N TYR A 71 -1.67 -3.92 0.87
CA TYR A 71 -2.26 -3.48 2.13
C TYR A 71 -3.61 -2.79 1.93
N VAL A 72 -3.72 -1.88 0.96
CA VAL A 72 -4.99 -1.21 0.61
C VAL A 72 -6.05 -2.23 0.19
N GLY A 73 -5.72 -3.11 -0.76
CA GLY A 73 -6.64 -4.10 -1.31
C GLY A 73 -7.11 -5.14 -0.30
N ARG A 74 -6.20 -5.67 0.53
CA ARG A 74 -6.55 -6.57 1.65
C ARG A 74 -7.55 -5.93 2.61
N THR A 75 -7.36 -4.65 2.90
CA THR A 75 -8.19 -3.93 3.86
C THR A 75 -9.56 -3.57 3.26
N GLN A 76 -9.60 -3.24 1.96
CA GLN A 76 -10.86 -3.10 1.20
C GLN A 76 -11.64 -4.42 1.16
N TYR A 77 -10.96 -5.56 0.97
CA TYR A 77 -11.60 -6.87 1.07
C TYR A 77 -12.20 -7.10 2.46
N ALA A 78 -11.45 -6.81 3.53
CA ALA A 78 -11.92 -6.95 4.91
C ALA A 78 -13.17 -6.10 5.20
N THR A 79 -13.23 -4.89 4.64
CA THR A 79 -14.36 -3.95 4.78
C THR A 79 -15.49 -4.18 3.76
N GLY A 80 -15.41 -5.23 2.94
CA GLY A 80 -16.44 -5.57 1.95
C GLY A 80 -16.48 -4.67 0.71
N ARG A 81 -15.50 -3.78 0.52
CA ARG A 81 -15.36 -2.92 -0.67
C ARG A 81 -14.73 -3.70 -1.82
N LEU A 82 -15.43 -4.72 -2.32
CA LEU A 82 -14.84 -5.73 -3.20
C LEU A 82 -14.40 -5.20 -4.56
N GLN A 83 -15.11 -4.22 -5.13
CA GLN A 83 -14.70 -3.58 -6.39
C GLN A 83 -13.39 -2.80 -6.22
N ASP A 84 -13.29 -2.00 -5.17
CA ASP A 84 -12.06 -1.26 -4.87
C ASP A 84 -10.91 -2.21 -4.56
N ALA A 85 -11.17 -3.27 -3.80
CA ALA A 85 -10.19 -4.30 -3.46
C ALA A 85 -9.58 -4.89 -4.74
N ARG A 86 -10.41 -5.27 -5.70
CA ARG A 86 -9.98 -5.81 -6.99
C ARG A 86 -9.01 -4.86 -7.68
N GLN A 87 -9.39 -3.60 -7.84
CA GLN A 87 -8.56 -2.58 -8.52
C GLN A 87 -7.22 -2.37 -7.83
N SER A 88 -7.22 -2.28 -6.49
CA SER A 88 -5.99 -2.12 -5.71
C SER A 88 -5.07 -3.33 -5.86
N LEU A 89 -5.61 -4.55 -5.84
CA LEU A 89 -4.82 -5.78 -5.92
C LEU A 89 -4.27 -6.01 -7.33
N GLU A 90 -5.04 -5.69 -8.37
CA GLU A 90 -4.55 -5.66 -9.75
C GLU A 90 -3.40 -4.64 -9.90
N ARG A 91 -3.53 -3.46 -9.28
CA ARG A 91 -2.46 -2.46 -9.24
C ARG A 91 -1.22 -2.97 -8.49
N ALA A 92 -1.38 -3.66 -7.37
CA ALA A 92 -0.26 -4.24 -6.63
C ALA A 92 0.56 -5.19 -7.51
N LEU A 93 -0.12 -6.08 -8.24
CA LEU A 93 0.51 -7.03 -9.17
C LEU A 93 1.14 -6.36 -10.39
N SER A 94 0.66 -5.18 -10.79
CA SER A 94 1.31 -4.39 -11.84
C SER A 94 2.64 -3.76 -11.38
N VAL A 95 2.78 -3.45 -10.08
CA VAL A 95 4.00 -2.87 -9.49
C VAL A 95 5.00 -3.97 -9.14
N TYR A 96 4.53 -5.06 -8.54
CA TYR A 96 5.33 -6.20 -8.17
C TYR A 96 4.53 -7.48 -8.45
N SER A 97 4.87 -8.14 -9.55
CA SER A 97 4.13 -9.32 -10.01
C SER A 97 4.17 -10.45 -8.99
N ASP A 98 5.27 -10.63 -8.25
CA ASP A 98 5.47 -11.72 -7.31
C ASP A 98 4.97 -11.45 -5.88
N ASP A 99 4.01 -10.53 -5.76
CA ASP A 99 3.28 -10.31 -4.51
C ASP A 99 2.26 -11.43 -4.30
N TYR A 100 2.68 -12.50 -3.63
CA TYR A 100 1.81 -13.66 -3.34
C TYR A 100 0.59 -13.29 -2.50
N LEU A 101 0.68 -12.29 -1.63
CA LEU A 101 -0.45 -11.82 -0.84
C LEU A 101 -1.44 -11.04 -1.70
N ALA A 102 -0.98 -10.22 -2.64
CA ALA A 102 -1.86 -9.59 -3.62
C ALA A 102 -2.62 -10.63 -4.46
N ARG A 103 -1.93 -11.68 -4.95
CA ARG A 103 -2.57 -12.78 -5.70
C ARG A 103 -3.63 -13.49 -4.85
N LEU A 104 -3.30 -13.82 -3.60
CA LEU A 104 -4.23 -14.47 -2.66
C LEU A 104 -5.49 -13.64 -2.46
N TYR A 105 -5.34 -12.36 -2.08
CA TYR A 105 -6.49 -11.50 -1.82
C TYR A 105 -7.27 -11.17 -3.09
N LEU A 106 -6.65 -11.16 -4.28
CA LEU A 106 -7.35 -10.97 -5.54
C LEU A 106 -8.28 -12.16 -5.80
N GLY A 107 -7.79 -13.39 -5.61
CA GLY A 107 -8.60 -14.60 -5.70
C GLY A 107 -9.79 -14.59 -4.74
N LEU A 108 -9.56 -14.25 -3.46
CA LEU A 108 -10.62 -14.13 -2.46
C LEU A 108 -11.65 -13.05 -2.81
N THR A 109 -11.18 -11.90 -3.31
CA THR A 109 -12.04 -10.80 -3.76
C THR A 109 -12.93 -11.22 -4.93
N LEU A 110 -12.38 -11.93 -5.92
CA LEU A 110 -13.13 -12.41 -7.08
C LEU A 110 -14.19 -13.44 -6.67
N ALA A 111 -13.83 -14.40 -5.80
CA ALA A 111 -14.77 -15.40 -5.29
C ALA A 111 -15.94 -14.74 -4.54
N ARG A 112 -15.64 -13.87 -3.57
CA ARG A 112 -16.66 -13.18 -2.76
C ARG A 112 -17.53 -12.22 -3.59
N SER A 113 -16.97 -11.59 -4.62
CA SER A 113 -17.73 -10.72 -5.53
C SER A 113 -18.74 -11.52 -6.35
N GLY A 114 -18.36 -12.74 -6.78
CA GLY A 114 -19.27 -13.67 -7.44
C GLY A 114 -20.47 -14.03 -6.55
N ASP A 115 -20.23 -14.33 -5.27
CA ASP A 115 -21.30 -14.62 -4.32
C ASP A 115 -22.22 -13.40 -4.10
N HIS A 116 -21.65 -12.20 -4.00
CA HIS A 116 -22.44 -10.98 -3.85
C HIS A 116 -23.32 -10.71 -5.07
N SER A 117 -22.80 -10.92 -6.29
CA SER A 117 -23.58 -10.75 -7.52
C SER A 117 -24.74 -11.73 -7.66
N ARG A 118 -24.70 -12.88 -6.96
CA ARG A 118 -25.78 -13.88 -6.93
C ARG A 118 -26.81 -13.62 -5.83
N ALA A 119 -26.51 -12.72 -4.88
CA ALA A 119 -27.36 -12.42 -3.74
C ALA A 119 -28.26 -11.19 -3.95
N VAL A 120 -28.12 -10.47 -5.07
CA VAL A 120 -28.93 -9.34 -5.52
C VAL A 120 -29.85 -9.80 -6.64
#